data_AF-A0A1H0C3G6-F1
#
_entry.id   AF-A0A1H0C3G6-F1
#
_cell.length_a   1.000
_cell.length_b   1.000
_cell.length_c   1.000
_cell.angle_alpha   90.00
_cell.angle_beta   90.00
_cell.angle_gamma   90.00
#
_symmetry.space_group_name_H-M   'P 1'
#
loop_
_entity.id
_entity.type
_entity.pdbx_description
1 polymer ?
#
loop_
_entity_poly.entity_id
_entity_poly.type
_entity_poly.pdbx_seq_one_letter_code
_entity_poly.pdbx_strand_id
1 'polypeptide(L)'
;MAEIANYGTASVKRIYGDWTGPNLKGWKECLLEHSIQPIQQFAYTTAKNATDGAMIIDAMDLLYTGRFSGFCIVSSDSDFARLAARIREQAVTVYGFGERKTPRPFITACDRLVYFDVLNGNGGEEAAAAAPQKPAEAKHATAKPAAKKAALNRAARDMLVKAIMATADEDGRANLAQVGGHLAKQAPDFVARNYGFARLSDLVKASGLVTIERAPDNPKIVMVRLKNA
;
A
#
# COMPACT_ATOMS: atom_id res chain seq x y z
N MET A 1 -1.85 0.85 -11.42
CA MET A 1 -2.13 -0.58 -11.75
C MET A 1 -1.03 -1.55 -11.32
N ALA A 2 0.26 -1.20 -11.48
CA ALA A 2 1.38 -2.10 -11.16
C ALA A 2 1.36 -2.68 -9.73
N GLU A 3 1.02 -1.89 -8.71
CA GLU A 3 1.01 -2.41 -7.33
C GLU A 3 -0.11 -3.45 -7.10
N ILE A 4 -1.28 -3.28 -7.72
CA ILE A 4 -2.38 -4.24 -7.61
C ILE A 4 -2.00 -5.59 -8.24
N ALA A 5 -1.21 -5.56 -9.32
CA ALA A 5 -0.73 -6.77 -9.99
C ALA A 5 0.16 -7.66 -9.08
N ASN A 6 0.75 -7.10 -8.02
CA ASN A 6 1.50 -7.87 -7.02
C ASN A 6 0.59 -8.76 -6.14
N TYR A 7 -0.73 -8.50 -6.13
CA TYR A 7 -1.71 -9.22 -5.30
C TYR A 7 -2.59 -10.18 -6.10
N GLY A 8 -2.57 -10.09 -7.44
CA GLY A 8 -3.34 -10.94 -8.32
C GLY A 8 -3.84 -10.21 -9.56
N THR A 9 -4.82 -10.81 -10.23
CA THR A 9 -5.43 -10.23 -11.44
C THR A 9 -6.64 -9.38 -11.08
N ALA A 10 -6.59 -8.09 -11.42
CA ALA A 10 -7.71 -7.16 -11.23
C ALA A 10 -8.83 -7.42 -12.25
N SER A 11 -9.71 -8.38 -11.91
CA SER A 11 -10.79 -8.86 -12.79
C SER A 11 -11.94 -7.87 -12.92
N VAL A 12 -12.24 -7.11 -11.86
CA VAL A 12 -13.23 -6.02 -11.87
C VAL A 12 -12.52 -4.74 -11.46
N LYS A 13 -12.68 -3.69 -12.26
CA LYS A 13 -12.04 -2.39 -12.08
C LYS A 13 -13.09 -1.30 -12.24
N ARG A 14 -13.46 -0.63 -11.15
CA ARG A 14 -14.51 0.39 -11.13
C ARG A 14 -14.02 1.65 -10.44
N ILE A 15 -14.40 2.81 -10.96
CA ILE A 15 -14.25 4.11 -10.29
C ILE A 15 -15.64 4.73 -10.17
N TYR A 16 -15.98 5.16 -8.96
CA TYR A 16 -17.29 5.70 -8.61
C TYR A 16 -17.20 7.22 -8.53
N GLY A 17 -18.13 7.91 -9.17
CA GLY A 17 -18.10 9.37 -9.22
C GLY A 17 -19.30 9.97 -9.91
N ASP A 18 -19.48 11.27 -9.74
CA ASP A 18 -20.37 12.05 -10.60
C ASP A 18 -19.59 12.57 -11.82
N TRP A 19 -19.65 11.82 -12.92
CA TRP A 19 -18.95 12.11 -14.17
C TRP A 19 -19.55 13.28 -14.95
N THR A 20 -20.66 13.86 -14.49
CA THR A 20 -21.18 15.11 -15.05
C THR A 20 -20.38 16.33 -14.60
N GLY A 21 -19.69 16.23 -13.46
CA GLY A 21 -18.89 17.29 -12.88
C GLY A 21 -17.57 17.54 -13.63
N PRO A 22 -17.04 18.78 -13.63
CA PRO A 22 -15.80 19.11 -14.32
C PRO A 22 -14.57 18.40 -13.74
N ASN A 23 -14.61 18.04 -12.44
CA ASN A 23 -13.48 17.48 -11.69
C ASN A 23 -13.01 16.11 -12.22
N LEU A 24 -13.89 15.34 -12.88
CA LEU A 24 -13.58 14.00 -13.37
C LEU A 24 -13.26 13.96 -14.88
N LYS A 25 -13.34 15.09 -15.59
CA LYS A 25 -13.09 15.12 -17.05
C LYS A 25 -11.68 14.63 -17.43
N GLY A 26 -10.67 14.95 -16.60
CA GLY A 26 -9.28 14.53 -16.82
C GLY A 26 -9.03 13.02 -16.69
N TRP A 27 -9.99 12.26 -16.18
CA TRP A 27 -9.83 10.81 -15.96
C TRP A 27 -10.17 9.97 -17.19
N LYS A 28 -10.83 10.53 -18.21
CA LYS A 28 -11.35 9.77 -19.35
C LYS A 28 -10.29 8.91 -20.04
N GLU A 29 -9.12 9.47 -20.33
CA GLU A 29 -8.03 8.76 -21.01
C GLU A 29 -7.49 7.62 -20.13
N CYS A 30 -7.24 7.89 -18.85
CA CYS A 30 -6.78 6.91 -17.86
C CYS A 30 -7.75 5.72 -17.70
N LEU A 31 -9.07 5.99 -17.70
CA LEU A 31 -10.08 4.93 -17.62
C LEU A 31 -10.02 3.98 -18.81
N LEU A 32 -9.90 4.54 -20.03
CA LEU A 32 -9.84 3.76 -21.26
C LEU A 32 -8.54 2.95 -21.33
N GLU A 33 -7.41 3.59 -21.05
CA GLU A 33 -6.09 2.97 -21.07
C GLU A 33 -5.99 1.78 -20.10
N HIS A 34 -6.59 1.90 -18.92
CA HIS A 34 -6.53 0.85 -17.91
C HIS A 34 -7.76 -0.06 -17.86
N SER A 35 -8.69 0.09 -18.82
CA SER A 35 -9.98 -0.61 -18.88
C SER A 35 -10.72 -0.59 -17.54
N ILE A 36 -10.83 0.60 -16.95
CA ILE A 36 -11.55 0.86 -15.71
C ILE A 36 -12.94 1.34 -16.07
N GLN A 37 -13.96 0.69 -15.52
CA GLN A 37 -15.35 1.04 -15.74
C GLN A 37 -15.73 2.27 -14.89
N PRO A 38 -16.15 3.39 -15.49
CA PRO A 38 -16.77 4.48 -14.74
C PRO A 38 -18.16 4.07 -14.27
N ILE A 39 -18.42 4.19 -12.96
CA ILE A 39 -19.74 4.04 -12.37
C ILE A 39 -20.26 5.43 -12.04
N GLN A 40 -21.33 5.83 -12.73
CA GLN A 40 -21.99 7.12 -12.53
C GLN A 40 -22.91 7.08 -11.33
N GLN A 41 -22.72 8.04 -10.43
CA GLN A 41 -23.63 8.27 -9.31
C GLN A 41 -23.89 9.76 -9.17
N PHE A 42 -25.13 10.17 -9.40
CA PHE A 42 -25.54 11.57 -9.23
C PHE A 42 -25.50 11.97 -7.76
N ALA A 43 -24.98 13.17 -7.48
CA ALA A 43 -25.11 13.78 -6.17
C ALA A 43 -26.53 14.36 -5.99
N TYR A 44 -27.34 13.77 -5.11
CA TYR A 44 -28.67 14.30 -4.79
C TYR A 44 -28.62 15.56 -3.91
N THR A 45 -27.53 15.74 -3.17
CA THR A 45 -27.23 16.93 -2.36
C THR A 45 -25.72 17.13 -2.27
N THR A 46 -25.27 18.38 -2.13
CA THR A 46 -23.85 18.68 -1.87
C THR A 46 -23.38 18.06 -0.54
N ALA A 47 -22.16 17.49 -0.53
CA ALA A 47 -21.52 16.89 0.64
C ALA A 47 -22.14 15.59 1.22
N LYS A 48 -22.80 14.75 0.40
CA LYS A 48 -23.23 13.41 0.83
C LYS A 48 -22.49 12.29 0.10
N ASN A 49 -22.35 11.17 0.81
CA ASN A 49 -21.67 9.92 0.47
C ASN A 49 -22.39 9.10 -0.63
N ALA A 50 -22.97 9.75 -1.65
CA ALA A 50 -23.77 9.08 -2.67
C ALA A 50 -22.94 8.05 -3.44
N THR A 51 -21.71 8.41 -3.82
CA THR A 51 -20.73 7.53 -4.48
C THR A 51 -20.33 6.35 -3.60
N ASP A 52 -20.22 6.58 -2.30
CA ASP A 52 -19.75 5.57 -1.34
C ASP A 52 -20.81 4.49 -1.15
N GLY A 53 -22.09 4.88 -1.11
CA GLY A 53 -23.21 3.96 -1.10
C GLY A 53 -23.22 3.05 -2.33
N ALA A 54 -23.06 3.63 -3.53
CA ALA A 54 -22.97 2.84 -4.77
C ALA A 54 -21.77 1.87 -4.75
N MET A 55 -20.61 2.34 -4.29
CA MET A 55 -19.41 1.51 -4.15
C MET A 55 -19.60 0.35 -3.17
N ILE A 56 -20.23 0.61 -2.02
CA ILE A 56 -20.50 -0.40 -1.00
C ILE A 56 -21.45 -1.47 -1.54
N ILE A 57 -22.54 -1.06 -2.21
CA ILE A 57 -23.51 -2.00 -2.81
C ILE A 57 -22.80 -2.91 -3.81
N ASP A 58 -22.08 -2.33 -4.77
CA ASP A 58 -21.35 -3.08 -5.79
C ASP A 58 -20.30 -4.03 -5.18
N ALA A 59 -19.57 -3.57 -4.17
CA ALA A 59 -18.57 -4.39 -3.48
C ALA A 59 -19.23 -5.59 -2.76
N MET A 60 -20.38 -5.38 -2.12
CA MET A 60 -21.13 -6.45 -1.45
C MET A 60 -21.73 -7.45 -2.44
N ASP A 61 -22.27 -6.98 -3.57
CA ASP A 61 -22.77 -7.87 -4.62
C ASP A 61 -21.64 -8.74 -5.20
N LEU A 62 -20.48 -8.13 -5.46
CA LEU A 62 -19.28 -8.88 -5.89
C LEU A 62 -18.83 -9.88 -4.82
N LEU A 63 -18.85 -9.49 -3.55
CA LEU A 63 -18.47 -10.36 -2.43
C LEU A 63 -19.35 -11.61 -2.39
N TYR A 64 -20.66 -11.44 -2.50
CA TYR A 64 -21.62 -12.54 -2.43
C TYR A 64 -21.62 -13.46 -3.65
N THR A 65 -20.95 -13.08 -4.75
CA THR A 65 -20.70 -14.03 -5.84
C THR A 65 -19.75 -15.16 -5.44
N GLY A 66 -18.92 -14.96 -4.41
CA GLY A 66 -17.92 -15.93 -3.97
C GLY A 66 -16.76 -16.15 -4.96
N ARG A 67 -16.61 -15.30 -5.98
CA ARG A 67 -15.65 -15.48 -7.09
C ARG A 67 -14.31 -14.78 -6.89
N PHE A 68 -14.18 -13.94 -5.85
CA PHE A 68 -13.00 -13.09 -5.64
C PHE A 68 -12.31 -13.46 -4.34
N SER A 69 -10.97 -13.61 -4.39
CA SER A 69 -10.14 -13.88 -3.22
C SER A 69 -9.66 -12.61 -2.51
N GLY A 70 -9.86 -11.43 -3.12
CA GLY A 70 -9.49 -10.17 -2.50
C GLY A 70 -10.13 -8.95 -3.13
N PHE A 71 -10.18 -7.87 -2.35
CA PHE A 71 -10.69 -6.56 -2.74
C PHE A 71 -9.61 -5.50 -2.55
N CYS A 72 -9.48 -4.61 -3.53
CA CYS A 72 -8.65 -3.41 -3.43
C CYS A 72 -9.57 -2.20 -3.21
N ILE A 73 -9.51 -1.58 -2.03
CA ILE A 73 -10.26 -0.36 -1.70
C ILE A 73 -9.30 0.81 -1.79
N VAL A 74 -9.52 1.69 -2.76
CA VAL A 74 -8.68 2.87 -3.02
C VAL A 74 -9.37 4.10 -2.46
N SER A 75 -9.14 4.40 -1.19
CA SER A 75 -9.73 5.55 -0.49
C SER A 75 -8.93 5.90 0.77
N SER A 76 -9.01 7.17 1.19
CA SER A 76 -8.53 7.62 2.51
C SER A 76 -9.67 7.89 3.50
N ASP A 77 -10.91 7.55 3.14
CA ASP A 77 -12.10 7.77 3.96
C ASP A 77 -12.30 6.65 5.00
N SER A 78 -12.57 7.04 6.24
CA SER A 78 -12.87 6.12 7.33
C SER A 78 -14.19 5.38 7.18
N ASP A 79 -15.13 5.90 6.38
CA ASP A 79 -16.47 5.31 6.23
C ASP A 79 -16.42 3.91 5.61
N PHE A 80 -15.35 3.59 4.87
CA PHE A 80 -15.12 2.26 4.31
C PHE A 80 -14.57 1.23 5.30
N ALA A 81 -14.29 1.60 6.56
CA ALA A 81 -13.82 0.66 7.57
C ALA A 81 -14.80 -0.50 7.80
N ARG A 82 -16.12 -0.22 7.80
CA ARG A 82 -17.15 -1.26 7.95
C ARG A 82 -17.22 -2.18 6.74
N LEU A 83 -17.07 -1.65 5.53
CA LEU A 83 -16.99 -2.46 4.31
C LEU A 83 -15.78 -3.41 4.35
N ALA A 84 -14.60 -2.87 4.67
CA ALA A 84 -13.37 -3.66 4.78
C ALA A 84 -13.51 -4.79 5.83
N ALA A 85 -14.04 -4.47 7.01
CA ALA A 85 -14.30 -5.47 8.04
C ALA A 85 -15.28 -6.55 7.56
N ARG A 86 -16.38 -6.16 6.90
CA ARG A 86 -17.39 -7.09 6.40
C ARG A 86 -16.85 -8.04 5.33
N ILE A 87 -15.99 -7.56 4.44
CA ILE A 87 -15.32 -8.41 3.44
C ILE A 87 -14.41 -9.44 4.15
N ARG A 88 -13.66 -9.02 5.17
CA ARG A 88 -12.79 -9.91 5.95
C ARG A 88 -13.53 -10.94 6.77
N GLU A 89 -14.75 -10.65 7.23
CA GLU A 89 -15.62 -11.63 7.88
C GLU A 89 -15.94 -12.82 6.96
N GLN A 90 -15.86 -12.66 5.64
CA GLN A 90 -15.99 -13.74 4.66
C GLN A 90 -14.64 -14.41 4.31
N ALA A 91 -13.59 -14.16 5.09
CA ALA A 91 -12.23 -14.62 4.85
C ALA A 91 -11.64 -14.16 3.49
N VAL A 92 -12.15 -13.05 2.95
CA VAL A 92 -11.65 -12.44 1.72
C VAL A 92 -10.64 -11.34 2.07
N THR A 93 -9.50 -11.30 1.38
CA THR A 93 -8.41 -10.38 1.73
C THR A 93 -8.74 -8.94 1.30
N VAL A 94 -8.51 -7.96 2.17
CA VAL A 94 -8.70 -6.54 1.85
C VAL A 94 -7.37 -5.80 1.79
N TYR A 95 -7.09 -5.24 0.61
CA TYR A 95 -5.98 -4.33 0.35
C TYR A 95 -6.50 -2.89 0.32
N GLY A 96 -6.13 -2.09 1.31
CA GLY A 96 -6.42 -0.66 1.35
C GLY A 96 -5.31 0.16 0.68
N PHE A 97 -5.71 1.20 -0.05
CA PHE A 97 -4.79 2.17 -0.62
C PHE A 97 -5.24 3.58 -0.27
N GLY A 98 -4.36 4.39 0.31
CA GLY A 98 -4.72 5.71 0.82
C GLY A 98 -3.55 6.66 0.96
N GLU A 99 -3.82 7.89 1.38
CA GLU A 99 -2.80 8.85 1.75
C GLU A 99 -2.26 8.58 3.15
N ARG A 100 -1.13 9.19 3.52
CA ARG A 100 -0.57 9.08 4.88
C ARG A 100 -1.52 9.58 5.98
N LYS A 101 -2.47 10.45 5.63
CA LYS A 101 -3.50 10.98 6.54
C LYS A 101 -4.70 10.03 6.76
N THR A 102 -4.68 8.85 6.14
CA THR A 102 -5.76 7.86 6.26
C THR A 102 -6.04 7.53 7.74
N PRO A 103 -7.29 7.62 8.21
CA PRO A 103 -7.62 7.37 9.61
C PRO A 103 -7.37 5.92 10.04
N ARG A 104 -6.91 5.75 11.29
CA ARG A 104 -6.60 4.43 11.86
C ARG A 104 -7.72 3.39 11.72
N PRO A 105 -9.02 3.72 11.89
CA PRO A 105 -10.10 2.74 11.74
C PRO A 105 -10.12 2.01 10.39
N PHE A 106 -9.91 2.73 9.28
CA PHE A 106 -9.86 2.11 7.95
C PHE A 106 -8.59 1.27 7.77
N ILE A 107 -7.45 1.77 8.26
CA ILE A 107 -6.18 1.03 8.21
C ILE A 107 -6.32 -0.32 8.91
N THR A 108 -6.85 -0.34 10.13
CA THR A 108 -7.01 -1.58 10.93
C THR A 108 -8.07 -2.52 10.38
N ALA A 109 -9.01 -2.00 9.59
CA ALA A 109 -10.03 -2.81 8.96
C ALA A 109 -9.49 -3.59 7.75
N CYS A 110 -8.35 -3.20 7.17
CA CYS A 110 -7.71 -3.89 6.05
C CYS A 110 -6.75 -5.00 6.53
N ASP A 111 -6.38 -5.93 5.65
CA ASP A 111 -5.28 -6.88 5.90
C ASP A 111 -3.92 -6.27 5.54
N ARG A 112 -3.91 -5.34 4.58
CA ARG A 112 -2.73 -4.58 4.19
C ARG A 112 -3.11 -3.19 3.72
N LEU A 113 -2.31 -2.19 4.07
CA LEU A 113 -2.48 -0.82 3.61
C LEU A 113 -1.20 -0.33 2.91
N VAL A 114 -1.33 0.16 1.67
CA VAL A 114 -0.25 0.76 0.90
C VAL A 114 -0.54 2.24 0.68
N TYR A 115 0.46 3.09 0.92
CA TYR A 115 0.28 4.54 0.74
C TYR A 115 0.51 4.98 -0.71
N PHE A 116 -0.20 6.02 -1.17
CA PHE A 116 -0.10 6.48 -2.57
C PHE A 116 1.29 7.00 -2.95
N ASP A 117 2.00 7.63 -2.02
CA ASP A 117 3.35 8.19 -2.22
C ASP A 117 4.39 7.13 -2.59
N VAL A 118 4.14 5.86 -2.26
CA VAL A 118 5.06 4.76 -2.56
C VAL A 118 4.75 4.02 -3.86
N LEU A 119 3.64 4.35 -4.53
CA LEU A 119 3.25 3.71 -5.79
C LEU A 119 4.11 4.14 -6.99
N ASN A 120 4.71 5.34 -6.91
CA ASN A 120 5.54 5.91 -7.98
C ASN A 120 7.02 5.49 -7.91
N GLY A 121 7.37 4.58 -6.99
CA GLY A 121 8.76 4.25 -6.64
C GLY A 121 9.42 3.10 -7.40
N ASN A 122 8.78 2.55 -8.44
CA ASN A 122 9.33 1.43 -9.22
C ASN A 122 9.79 1.91 -10.60
N GLY A 123 11.06 2.34 -10.68
CA GLY A 123 11.75 2.63 -11.94
C GLY A 123 12.58 3.92 -11.84
N GLY A 124 13.90 3.79 -11.89
CA GLY A 124 14.73 4.94 -12.27
C GLY A 124 14.32 5.41 -13.66
N GLU A 125 14.49 6.71 -13.89
CA GLU A 125 14.41 7.34 -15.21
C GLU A 125 13.08 7.16 -15.95
N GLU A 126 12.13 8.05 -15.69
CA GLU A 126 11.38 8.77 -16.74
C GLU A 126 10.30 9.65 -16.10
N ALA A 127 10.72 10.86 -15.71
CA ALA A 127 9.82 11.98 -15.53
C ALA A 127 10.50 13.23 -16.07
N ALA A 128 10.76 13.24 -17.38
CA ALA A 128 11.08 14.45 -18.13
C ALA A 128 10.89 14.21 -19.64
N ALA A 129 9.74 14.66 -20.15
CA ALA A 129 9.46 15.12 -21.53
C ALA A 129 7.99 14.80 -21.86
N ALA A 130 7.17 15.66 -22.44
CA ALA A 130 7.35 16.98 -23.05
C ALA A 130 5.95 17.65 -23.05
N ALA A 131 5.82 18.97 -23.03
CA ALA A 131 6.13 19.84 -24.16
C ALA A 131 6.12 21.35 -23.74
N PRO A 132 6.46 22.30 -24.63
CA PRO A 132 7.67 22.38 -25.46
C PRO A 132 8.33 23.77 -25.32
N GLN A 133 9.66 23.89 -25.41
CA GLN A 133 10.30 25.14 -25.88
C GLN A 133 11.76 24.91 -26.34
N LYS A 134 12.09 25.56 -27.47
CA LYS A 134 13.33 25.49 -28.27
C LYS A 134 14.56 26.09 -27.53
N PRO A 135 15.79 25.84 -28.02
CA PRO A 135 16.99 25.70 -27.20
C PRO A 135 17.89 26.94 -27.16
N ALA A 136 18.52 27.20 -26.01
CA ALA A 136 19.77 27.97 -25.93
C ALA A 136 20.58 27.63 -24.67
N GLU A 137 21.80 27.15 -24.93
CA GLU A 137 23.06 27.30 -24.18
C GLU A 137 23.26 26.70 -22.78
N ALA A 138 24.32 25.89 -22.72
CA ALA A 138 24.87 25.21 -21.56
C ALA A 138 25.52 26.18 -20.55
N LYS A 139 25.34 25.90 -19.25
CA LYS A 139 26.33 26.12 -18.18
C LYS A 139 25.90 25.39 -16.90
N HIS A 140 26.91 24.84 -16.21
CA HIS A 140 26.89 24.03 -15.00
C HIS A 140 25.88 24.43 -13.91
N ALA A 141 25.17 23.44 -13.35
CA ALA A 141 24.59 23.52 -12.00
C ALA A 141 24.47 22.11 -11.38
N THR A 142 25.40 21.85 -10.45
CA THR A 142 25.27 21.06 -9.21
C THR A 142 24.23 19.93 -9.13
N ALA A 143 24.75 18.71 -9.01
CA ALA A 143 24.03 17.51 -8.59
C ALA A 143 23.19 17.78 -7.31
N LYS A 144 21.87 17.63 -7.43
CA LYS A 144 20.94 17.70 -6.32
C LYS A 144 21.08 16.41 -5.48
N PRO A 145 21.16 16.48 -4.14
CA PRO A 145 21.47 15.31 -3.32
C PRO A 145 20.34 14.28 -3.37
N ALA A 146 20.71 13.01 -3.52
CA ALA A 146 19.84 11.86 -3.34
C ALA A 146 19.06 11.98 -2.02
N ALA A 147 17.76 11.70 -2.08
CA ALA A 147 16.87 11.70 -0.93
C ALA A 147 17.46 10.89 0.24
N LYS A 148 17.69 11.55 1.38
CA LYS A 148 18.11 10.90 2.62
C LYS A 148 17.12 9.77 2.93
N LYS A 149 17.63 8.53 3.04
CA LYS A 149 16.90 7.37 3.55
C LYS A 149 16.18 7.77 4.85
N ALA A 150 14.86 7.83 4.82
CA ALA A 150 14.09 8.19 6.00
C ALA A 150 14.40 7.17 7.11
N ALA A 151 14.98 7.64 8.21
CA ALA A 151 15.16 6.81 9.39
C ALA A 151 13.78 6.34 9.85
N LEU A 152 13.63 5.03 10.08
CA LEU A 152 12.39 4.44 10.59
C LEU A 152 11.92 5.24 11.81
N ASN A 153 10.64 5.60 11.93
CA ASN A 153 10.19 6.38 13.09
C ASN A 153 10.21 5.50 14.38
N ARG A 154 10.12 6.13 15.56
CA ARG A 154 10.19 5.41 16.84
C ARG A 154 9.11 4.33 16.96
N ALA A 155 7.87 4.65 16.63
CA ALA A 155 6.76 3.70 16.70
C ALA A 155 6.99 2.45 15.82
N ALA A 156 7.52 2.62 14.61
CA ALA A 156 7.83 1.52 13.71
C ALA A 156 9.03 0.69 14.21
N ARG A 157 10.02 1.32 14.86
CA ARG A 157 11.08 0.57 15.55
C ARG A 157 10.52 -0.27 16.70
N ASP A 158 9.70 0.33 17.56
CA ASP A 158 9.11 -0.35 18.71
C ASP A 158 8.24 -1.54 18.27
N MET A 159 7.48 -1.36 17.19
CA MET A 159 6.65 -2.43 16.61
C MET A 159 7.50 -3.56 16.01
N LEU A 160 8.60 -3.23 15.32
CA LEU A 160 9.53 -4.22 14.80
C LEU A 160 10.17 -5.03 15.93
N VAL A 161 10.61 -4.37 17.00
CA VAL A 161 11.19 -5.01 18.19
C VAL A 161 10.16 -5.96 18.83
N LYS A 162 8.93 -5.48 19.05
CA LYS A 162 7.84 -6.31 19.61
C LYS A 162 7.57 -7.55 18.76
N ALA A 163 7.50 -7.38 17.44
CA ALA A 163 7.25 -8.51 16.53
C ALA A 163 8.39 -9.53 16.53
N ILE A 164 9.64 -9.09 16.62
CA ILE A 164 10.80 -9.98 16.74
C ILE A 164 10.75 -10.73 18.07
N MET A 165 10.52 -10.04 19.19
CA MET A 165 10.43 -10.68 20.51
C MET A 165 9.28 -11.70 20.57
N ALA A 166 8.14 -11.40 19.95
CA ALA A 166 6.99 -12.29 19.93
C ALA A 166 7.15 -13.53 19.02
N THR A 167 8.17 -13.55 18.16
CA THR A 167 8.42 -14.64 17.19
C THR A 167 9.82 -15.25 17.34
N ALA A 168 10.52 -14.91 18.42
CA ALA A 168 11.83 -15.46 18.72
C ALA A 168 11.73 -16.90 19.24
N ASP A 169 12.69 -17.73 18.83
CA ASP A 169 12.94 -19.05 19.38
C ASP A 169 13.70 -18.97 20.73
N GLU A 170 14.02 -20.14 21.30
CA GLU A 170 14.74 -20.25 22.57
C GLU A 170 16.13 -19.60 22.54
N ASP A 171 16.75 -19.47 21.36
CA ASP A 171 18.05 -18.82 21.15
C ASP A 171 17.90 -17.31 20.89
N GLY A 172 16.68 -16.77 20.98
CA GLY A 172 16.39 -15.36 20.72
C GLY A 172 16.44 -14.98 19.24
N ARG A 173 16.40 -15.94 18.32
CA ARG A 173 16.37 -15.73 16.86
C ARG A 173 14.95 -15.84 16.35
N ALA A 174 14.56 -14.95 15.45
CA ALA A 174 13.24 -14.97 14.82
C ALA A 174 13.36 -15.20 13.31
N ASN A 175 12.50 -16.05 12.75
CA ASN A 175 12.40 -16.19 11.31
C ASN A 175 11.75 -14.93 10.71
N LEU A 176 12.43 -14.26 9.78
CA LEU A 176 11.96 -12.99 9.20
C LEU A 176 10.59 -13.11 8.51
N ALA A 177 10.26 -14.27 7.95
CA ALA A 177 8.93 -14.51 7.38
C ALA A 177 7.84 -14.55 8.46
N GLN A 178 8.13 -15.16 9.62
CA GLN A 178 7.22 -15.16 10.77
C GLN A 178 7.08 -13.76 11.36
N VAL A 179 8.18 -13.01 11.48
CA VAL A 179 8.15 -11.59 11.88
C VAL A 179 7.24 -10.79 10.94
N GLY A 180 7.41 -10.96 9.63
CA GLY A 180 6.57 -10.31 8.62
C GLY A 180 5.10 -10.68 8.74
N GLY A 181 4.79 -11.97 8.96
CA GLY A 181 3.43 -12.44 9.20
C GLY A 181 2.82 -11.89 10.49
N HIS A 182 3.61 -11.74 11.56
CA HIS A 182 3.17 -11.14 12.81
C HIS A 182 2.88 -9.63 12.64
N LEU A 183 3.76 -8.90 11.96
CA LEU A 183 3.59 -7.49 11.64
C LEU A 183 2.33 -7.25 10.80
N ALA A 184 2.10 -8.06 9.77
CA ALA A 184 0.91 -7.94 8.93
C ALA A 184 -0.40 -8.09 9.73
N LYS A 185 -0.41 -8.96 10.76
CA LYS A 185 -1.58 -9.17 11.62
C LYS A 185 -1.84 -8.01 12.60
N GLN A 186 -0.80 -7.33 13.08
CA GLN A 186 -0.93 -6.26 14.09
C GLN A 186 -0.97 -4.86 13.48
N ALA A 187 -0.35 -4.67 12.32
CA ALA A 187 -0.20 -3.39 11.66
C ALA A 187 -0.26 -3.55 10.14
N PRO A 188 -1.47 -3.46 9.56
CA PRO A 188 -1.69 -3.60 8.12
C PRO A 188 -0.85 -2.62 7.27
N ASP A 189 -0.50 -1.46 7.82
CA ASP A 189 0.33 -0.44 7.18
C ASP A 189 1.84 -0.62 7.39
N PHE A 190 2.28 -1.61 8.18
CA PHE A 190 3.70 -1.95 8.33
C PHE A 190 4.19 -2.75 7.12
N VAL A 191 4.34 -2.06 5.99
CA VAL A 191 4.82 -2.62 4.74
C VAL A 191 6.16 -2.00 4.40
N ALA A 192 7.17 -2.80 4.02
CA ALA A 192 8.52 -2.31 3.72
C ALA A 192 8.52 -1.14 2.72
N ARG A 193 7.69 -1.22 1.68
CA ARG A 193 7.51 -0.16 0.67
C ARG A 193 7.03 1.15 1.27
N ASN A 194 6.14 1.11 2.27
CA ASN A 194 5.67 2.30 3.00
C ASN A 194 6.81 3.06 3.71
N TYR A 195 7.98 2.44 3.87
CA TYR A 195 9.18 3.04 4.44
C TYR A 195 10.33 3.19 3.42
N GLY A 196 10.06 3.01 2.12
CA GLY A 196 11.05 3.17 1.05
C GLY A 196 11.95 1.95 0.83
N PHE A 197 11.54 0.76 1.29
CA PHE A 197 12.32 -0.48 1.11
C PHE A 197 11.55 -1.48 0.24
N ALA A 198 12.24 -2.11 -0.71
CA ALA A 198 11.64 -3.13 -1.58
C ALA A 198 11.22 -4.38 -0.81
N ARG A 199 12.01 -4.79 0.20
CA ARG A 199 11.78 -6.00 1.00
C ARG A 199 11.90 -5.71 2.50
N LEU A 200 11.21 -6.52 3.30
CA LEU A 200 11.30 -6.44 4.77
C LEU A 200 12.74 -6.65 5.25
N SER A 201 13.51 -7.53 4.60
CA SER A 201 14.93 -7.74 4.93
C SER A 201 15.76 -6.46 4.80
N ASP A 202 15.45 -5.63 3.81
CA ASP A 202 16.19 -4.39 3.56
C ASP A 202 15.81 -3.32 4.61
N LEU A 203 14.52 -3.23 4.96
CA LEU A 203 14.04 -2.37 6.05
C LEU A 203 14.67 -2.76 7.39
N VAL A 204 14.63 -4.05 7.72
CA VAL A 204 15.13 -4.58 8.99
C VAL A 204 16.65 -4.40 9.07
N LYS A 205 17.39 -4.60 7.97
CA LYS A 205 18.82 -4.28 7.90
C LYS A 205 19.08 -2.79 8.14
N ALA A 206 18.32 -1.93 7.48
CA ALA A 206 18.45 -0.47 7.60
C ALA A 206 18.02 0.08 8.96
N SER A 207 17.20 -0.66 9.73
CA SER A 207 16.80 -0.27 11.09
C SER A 207 18.00 -0.16 12.04
N GLY A 208 19.08 -0.91 11.76
CA GLY A 208 20.25 -1.01 12.62
C GLY A 208 20.06 -1.89 13.87
N LEU A 209 18.82 -2.31 14.17
CA LEU A 209 18.43 -2.96 15.42
C LEU A 209 18.74 -4.46 15.50
N VAL A 210 19.04 -5.11 14.37
CA VAL A 210 19.19 -6.56 14.33
C VAL A 210 20.49 -7.01 13.68
N THR A 211 20.95 -8.19 14.04
CA THR A 211 21.84 -9.01 13.23
C THR A 211 21.01 -9.88 12.30
N ILE A 212 21.47 -10.03 11.05
CA ILE A 212 20.81 -10.85 10.03
C ILE A 212 21.69 -12.05 9.75
N GLU A 213 21.13 -13.24 9.91
CA GLU A 213 21.78 -14.52 9.65
C GLU A 213 20.97 -15.25 8.58
N ARG A 214 21.64 -16.01 7.71
CA ARG A 214 20.96 -16.88 6.74
C ARG A 214 21.19 -18.31 7.15
N ALA A 215 20.14 -19.13 7.08
CA ALA A 215 20.29 -20.55 7.41
C ALA A 215 21.33 -21.19 6.47
N PRO A 216 22.30 -21.96 6.99
CA PRO A 216 23.34 -22.60 6.18
C PRO A 216 22.76 -23.48 5.07
N ASP A 217 21.71 -24.24 5.40
CA ASP A 217 21.11 -25.23 4.50
C ASP A 217 20.11 -24.63 3.51
N ASN A 218 19.60 -23.43 3.79
CA ASN A 218 18.68 -22.74 2.90
C ASN A 218 18.84 -21.21 2.99
N PRO A 219 19.64 -20.58 2.11
CA PRO A 219 19.93 -19.15 2.16
C PRO A 219 18.71 -18.26 1.89
N LYS A 220 17.55 -18.83 1.51
CA LYS A 220 16.27 -18.12 1.42
C LYS A 220 15.64 -17.89 2.79
N ILE A 221 16.00 -18.69 3.80
CA ILE A 221 15.54 -18.50 5.18
C ILE A 221 16.44 -17.45 5.83
N VAL A 222 15.83 -16.33 6.19
CA VAL A 222 16.50 -15.22 6.87
C VAL A 222 16.07 -15.24 8.33
N MET A 223 17.05 -15.37 9.21
CA MET A 223 16.89 -15.25 10.66
C MET A 223 17.35 -13.88 11.11
N VAL A 224 16.66 -13.30 12.08
CA VAL A 224 17.02 -12.01 12.67
C VAL A 224 17.08 -12.13 14.19
N ARG A 225 18.05 -11.44 14.80
CA ARG A 225 18.19 -11.38 16.25
C ARG A 225 18.42 -9.93 16.65
N LEU A 226 17.76 -9.47 17.72
CA LEU A 226 17.97 -8.12 18.23
C LEU A 226 19.44 -7.97 18.67
N LYS A 227 20.09 -6.88 18.25
CA LYS A 227 21.33 -6.45 18.88
C LYS A 227 20.95 -6.00 20.29
N ASN A 228 21.64 -6.52 21.30
CA ASN A 228 21.42 -6.13 22.69
C ASN A 228 21.25 -4.60 22.76
N ALA A 229 20.08 -4.17 23.27
CA ALA A 229 19.76 -2.78 23.51
C ALA A 229 20.56 -2.25 24.71
#